data_AF-A0A3A0AWW1-F1
#
_entry.id   AF-A0A3A0AWW1-F1
#
_cell.length_a   1.000
_cell.length_b   1.000
_cell.length_c   1.000
_cell.angle_alpha   90.00
_cell.angle_beta   90.00
_cell.angle_gamma   90.00
#
_symmetry.space_group_name_H-M   'P 1'
#
loop_
_entity.id
_entity.type
_entity.pdbx_description
1 polymer ?
#
loop_
_entity_poly.entity_id
_entity_poly.type
_entity_poly.pdbx_seq_one_letter_code
_entity_poly.pdbx_strand_id
1 'polypeptide(L)'
;MYTSDLAVLNGNLITLDPDLPAAEAALVRDGRIVLVGSNADVRAAAGAAPVFDAGGRTVVPGFIDGHAHFEMTCCALTHAVSLTTPPYTSLAMLADAIHERAGATPPGEWIVVRGSFNLYARVEERRLFTRQELDAVSDQHPIVVLSSLHVGMLNTLALKELGLWDGEPAMGIVLHRAEDGTPTGVVTEIWDLLPGFTVEQVRAAIRAKARDLFTAHGITTIHNLPYTGDDIFAVQDLQATGELPIRLRMHYHVPHQI
;
A
#
# COMPACT_ATOMS: atom_id res chain seq x y z
N MET A 1 0.97 21.51 -10.95
CA MET A 1 -0.16 21.14 -11.85
C MET A 1 0.43 20.86 -13.22
N TYR A 2 0.24 19.66 -13.76
CA TYR A 2 0.59 19.39 -15.16
C TYR A 2 -0.51 19.98 -16.04
N THR A 3 -0.36 21.24 -16.43
CA THR A 3 -1.18 21.90 -17.45
C THR A 3 -0.59 21.52 -18.80
N SER A 4 -1.07 20.43 -19.38
CA SER A 4 -0.67 20.01 -20.72
C SER A 4 -1.88 19.93 -21.63
N ASP A 5 -1.82 20.71 -22.70
CA ASP A 5 -2.72 20.54 -23.84
C ASP A 5 -2.37 19.25 -24.58
N LEU A 6 -3.38 18.55 -25.08
CA LEU A 6 -3.19 17.30 -25.81
C LEU A 6 -4.37 17.05 -26.76
N ALA A 7 -4.11 16.71 -28.01
CA ALA A 7 -5.11 16.16 -28.91
C ALA A 7 -4.90 14.66 -29.06
N VAL A 8 -5.83 13.85 -28.54
CA VAL A 8 -5.86 12.41 -28.76
C VAL A 8 -6.67 12.15 -30.03
N LEU A 9 -6.06 11.56 -31.04
CA LEU A 9 -6.69 11.27 -32.34
C LEU A 9 -6.63 9.78 -32.64
N ASN A 10 -7.47 9.35 -33.58
CA ASN A 10 -7.48 8.00 -34.15
C ASN A 10 -7.62 6.92 -33.07
N GLY A 11 -8.51 7.11 -32.12
CA GLY A 11 -8.82 6.17 -31.06
C GLY A 11 -10.22 5.58 -31.19
N ASN A 12 -10.49 4.55 -30.40
CA ASN A 12 -11.84 4.11 -30.05
C ASN A 12 -12.14 4.60 -28.63
N LEU A 13 -12.73 5.78 -28.48
CA LEU A 13 -12.97 6.39 -27.16
C LEU A 13 -14.28 5.90 -26.59
N ILE A 14 -14.21 5.24 -25.43
CA ILE A 14 -15.38 4.90 -24.61
C ILE A 14 -15.58 6.04 -23.61
N THR A 15 -16.60 6.86 -23.80
CA THR A 15 -16.80 8.10 -23.00
C THR A 15 -17.55 7.85 -21.69
N LEU A 16 -18.37 6.79 -21.65
CA LEU A 16 -19.41 6.54 -20.65
C LEU A 16 -20.50 7.63 -20.59
N ASP A 17 -20.59 8.47 -21.61
CA ASP A 17 -21.67 9.44 -21.81
C ASP A 17 -22.77 8.79 -22.66
N PRO A 18 -24.01 8.67 -22.18
CA PRO A 18 -25.11 8.08 -22.96
C PRO A 18 -25.43 8.87 -24.25
N ASP A 19 -25.14 10.18 -24.29
CA ASP A 19 -25.42 11.03 -25.45
C ASP A 19 -24.29 10.97 -26.49
N LEU A 20 -23.08 10.55 -26.09
CA LEU A 20 -21.93 10.39 -26.97
C LEU A 20 -21.12 9.14 -26.58
N PRO A 21 -21.66 7.91 -26.70
CA PRO A 21 -21.06 6.71 -26.12
C PRO A 21 -19.77 6.26 -26.80
N ALA A 22 -19.55 6.67 -28.05
CA ALA A 22 -18.35 6.38 -28.83
C ALA A 22 -17.86 7.64 -29.54
N ALA A 23 -16.55 7.85 -29.54
CA ALA A 23 -15.89 8.93 -30.25
C ALA A 23 -14.53 8.46 -30.80
N GLU A 24 -13.96 9.25 -31.71
CA GLU A 24 -12.68 8.91 -32.33
C GLU A 24 -11.50 9.70 -31.75
N ALA A 25 -11.81 10.84 -31.11
CA ALA A 25 -10.82 11.80 -30.69
C ALA A 25 -11.31 12.65 -29.51
N ALA A 26 -10.35 13.18 -28.74
CA ALA A 26 -10.60 14.13 -27.67
C ALA A 26 -9.52 15.22 -27.62
N LEU A 27 -9.93 16.43 -27.24
CA LEU A 27 -9.07 17.57 -27.00
C LEU A 27 -9.00 17.88 -25.51
N VAL A 28 -7.79 17.94 -24.99
CA VAL A 28 -7.48 18.37 -23.62
C VAL A 28 -6.88 19.77 -23.65
N ARG A 29 -7.37 20.65 -22.78
CA ARG A 29 -6.83 21.97 -22.47
C ARG A 29 -6.67 22.13 -20.98
N ASP A 30 -5.50 22.53 -20.53
CA ASP A 30 -5.23 22.74 -19.09
C ASP A 30 -5.69 21.56 -18.21
N GLY A 31 -5.48 20.33 -18.69
CA GLY A 31 -5.87 19.10 -17.99
C GLY A 31 -7.37 18.80 -17.96
N ARG A 32 -8.19 19.50 -18.76
CA ARG A 32 -9.63 19.25 -18.92
C ARG A 32 -9.96 18.86 -20.35
N ILE A 33 -10.87 17.91 -20.52
CA ILE A 33 -11.41 17.56 -21.83
C ILE A 33 -12.38 18.68 -22.24
N VAL A 34 -12.10 19.33 -23.37
CA VAL A 34 -12.90 20.45 -23.90
C VAL A 34 -13.66 20.10 -25.18
N LEU A 35 -13.29 19.00 -25.83
CA LEU A 35 -13.98 18.49 -27.02
C LEU A 35 -13.80 16.98 -27.09
N VAL A 36 -14.86 16.27 -27.46
CA VAL A 36 -14.87 14.83 -27.76
C VAL A 36 -15.71 14.67 -29.02
N GLY A 37 -15.23 13.88 -29.98
CA GLY A 37 -15.95 13.72 -31.24
C GLY A 37 -15.11 13.07 -32.34
N SER A 38 -15.29 13.55 -33.57
CA SER A 38 -14.58 13.03 -34.74
C SER A 38 -13.12 13.45 -34.78
N ASN A 39 -12.30 12.69 -35.51
CA ASN A 39 -10.92 13.09 -35.82
C ASN A 39 -10.81 14.45 -36.50
N ALA A 40 -11.79 14.81 -37.34
CA ALA A 40 -11.78 16.05 -38.10
C ALA A 40 -12.01 17.26 -37.18
N ASP A 41 -13.03 17.18 -36.33
CA ASP A 41 -13.39 18.28 -35.42
C ASP A 41 -12.27 18.55 -34.41
N VAL A 42 -11.72 17.49 -33.80
CA VAL A 42 -10.61 17.63 -32.84
C VAL A 42 -9.35 18.13 -33.52
N ARG A 43 -9.01 17.65 -34.72
CA ARG A 43 -7.84 18.14 -35.46
C ARG A 43 -7.98 19.62 -35.86
N ALA A 44 -9.18 20.06 -36.24
CA ALA A 44 -9.45 21.47 -36.54
C ALA A 44 -9.32 22.36 -35.29
N ALA A 45 -9.77 21.88 -34.12
CA ALA A 45 -9.68 22.59 -32.84
C ALA A 45 -8.31 22.47 -32.13
N ALA A 46 -7.44 21.56 -32.58
CA ALA A 46 -6.21 21.20 -31.87
C ALA A 46 -5.20 22.35 -31.75
N GLY A 47 -5.17 23.28 -32.70
CA GLY A 47 -4.21 24.39 -32.69
C GLY A 47 -2.77 23.90 -32.56
N ALA A 48 -2.03 24.42 -31.57
CA ALA A 48 -0.65 24.04 -31.27
C ALA A 48 -0.51 22.85 -30.29
N ALA A 49 -1.61 22.23 -29.88
CA ALA A 49 -1.57 21.12 -28.94
C ALA A 49 -0.82 19.92 -29.55
N PRO A 50 0.07 19.27 -28.77
CA PRO A 50 0.67 18.01 -29.18
C PRO A 50 -0.39 16.99 -29.57
N VAL A 51 -0.12 16.21 -30.62
CA VAL A 51 -1.01 15.16 -31.10
C VAL A 51 -0.50 13.81 -30.61
N PHE A 52 -1.36 13.06 -29.92
CA PHE A 52 -1.18 11.65 -29.62
C PHE A 52 -2.08 10.83 -30.54
N ASP A 53 -1.46 10.11 -31.48
CA ASP A 53 -2.15 9.16 -32.35
C ASP A 53 -2.33 7.83 -31.62
N ALA A 54 -3.58 7.50 -31.26
CA ALA A 54 -3.90 6.28 -30.54
C ALA A 54 -3.76 5.03 -31.42
N GLY A 55 -3.69 5.15 -32.75
CA GLY A 55 -3.47 4.04 -33.67
C GLY A 55 -4.61 3.01 -33.68
N GLY A 56 -5.85 3.47 -33.57
CA GLY A 56 -7.06 2.65 -33.46
C GLY A 56 -7.25 1.99 -32.09
N ARG A 57 -6.37 2.23 -31.11
CA ARG A 57 -6.50 1.66 -29.77
C ARG A 57 -7.66 2.26 -29.00
N THR A 58 -8.18 1.49 -28.06
CA THR A 58 -9.24 1.93 -27.16
C THR A 58 -8.70 2.90 -26.11
N VAL A 59 -9.39 4.02 -25.93
CA VAL A 59 -9.15 5.00 -24.87
C VAL A 59 -10.34 4.94 -23.92
N VAL A 60 -10.07 4.76 -22.63
CA VAL A 60 -11.09 4.67 -21.57
C VAL A 60 -10.84 5.73 -20.50
N PRO A 61 -11.84 6.09 -19.68
CA PRO A 61 -11.62 6.92 -18.52
C PRO A 61 -10.63 6.25 -17.57
N GLY A 62 -9.77 7.05 -16.93
CA GLY A 62 -8.87 6.54 -15.90
C GLY A 62 -9.67 5.90 -14.76
N PHE A 63 -9.19 4.77 -14.25
CA PHE A 63 -9.87 4.05 -13.19
C PHE A 63 -9.87 4.86 -11.89
N ILE A 64 -10.96 4.72 -11.14
CA ILE A 64 -11.13 5.28 -9.81
C ILE A 64 -11.17 4.11 -8.83
N ASP A 65 -10.19 4.06 -7.94
CA ASP A 65 -10.23 3.14 -6.81
C ASP A 65 -11.17 3.73 -5.75
N GLY A 66 -12.25 3.01 -5.45
CA GLY A 66 -13.30 3.43 -4.53
C GLY A 66 -12.92 3.30 -3.06
N HIS A 67 -11.84 2.59 -2.73
CA HIS A 67 -11.36 2.42 -1.36
C HIS A 67 -9.95 1.82 -1.33
N ALA A 68 -8.97 2.60 -0.86
CA ALA A 68 -7.65 2.08 -0.58
C ALA A 68 -6.98 2.75 0.63
N HIS A 69 -5.93 2.11 1.12
CA HIS A 69 -4.97 2.66 2.08
C HIS A 69 -3.65 2.95 1.36
N PHE A 70 -3.59 4.07 0.64
CA PHE A 70 -2.55 4.40 -0.33
C PHE A 70 -1.15 4.49 0.28
N GLU A 71 -0.99 5.29 1.34
CA GLU A 71 0.27 5.54 2.03
C GLU A 71 0.74 4.27 2.73
N MET A 72 -0.16 3.64 3.50
CA MET A 72 0.10 2.36 4.16
C MET A 72 0.58 1.30 3.18
N THR A 73 -0.04 1.19 1.99
CA THR A 73 0.39 0.22 0.97
C THR A 73 1.80 0.52 0.47
N CYS A 74 2.10 1.80 0.19
CA CYS A 74 3.44 2.21 -0.25
C CYS A 74 4.49 1.93 0.84
N CYS A 75 4.21 2.30 2.09
CA CYS A 75 5.11 2.10 3.23
C CYS A 75 5.33 0.61 3.52
N ALA A 76 4.25 -0.17 3.59
CA ALA A 76 4.32 -1.61 3.83
C ALA A 76 5.18 -2.32 2.78
N LEU A 77 5.06 -1.98 1.50
CA LEU A 77 5.84 -2.59 0.42
C LEU A 77 7.26 -2.02 0.26
N THR A 78 7.60 -0.97 1.01
CA THR A 78 8.94 -0.36 1.03
C THR A 78 9.73 -0.80 2.26
N HIS A 79 9.09 -0.84 3.42
CA HIS A 79 9.75 -1.02 4.71
C HIS A 79 9.53 -2.39 5.35
N ALA A 80 8.52 -3.16 4.92
CA ALA A 80 8.31 -4.53 5.39
C ALA A 80 8.83 -5.57 4.39
N VAL A 81 9.15 -6.75 4.89
CA VAL A 81 9.47 -7.92 4.06
C VAL A 81 8.18 -8.59 3.64
N SER A 82 7.89 -8.61 2.34
CA SER A 82 6.74 -9.38 1.83
C SER A 82 7.16 -10.82 1.57
N LEU A 83 6.62 -11.75 2.35
CA LEU A 83 6.88 -13.19 2.20
C LEU A 83 5.57 -13.92 1.92
N THR A 84 5.18 -13.97 0.65
CA THR A 84 3.98 -14.66 0.21
C THR A 84 4.22 -16.17 0.05
N THR A 85 3.24 -16.96 0.41
CA THR A 85 3.17 -18.41 0.20
C THR A 85 2.15 -18.67 -0.92
N PRO A 86 2.55 -18.92 -2.20
CA PRO A 86 3.90 -19.10 -2.77
C PRO A 86 4.72 -17.81 -3.06
N PRO A 87 6.06 -17.88 -3.29
CA PRO A 87 6.87 -19.08 -3.55
C PRO A 87 7.36 -19.82 -2.30
N TYR A 88 7.29 -19.20 -1.12
CA TYR A 88 7.58 -19.90 0.13
C TYR A 88 6.50 -20.97 0.37
N THR A 89 6.85 -22.11 0.95
CA THR A 89 5.88 -23.19 1.24
C THR A 89 5.92 -23.67 2.69
N SER A 90 6.96 -23.33 3.45
CA SER A 90 7.15 -23.79 4.84
C SER A 90 7.61 -22.64 5.75
N LEU A 91 7.42 -22.83 7.07
CA LEU A 91 7.94 -21.90 8.07
C LEU A 91 9.47 -21.87 8.04
N ALA A 92 10.13 -22.97 7.70
CA ALA A 92 11.59 -23.00 7.54
C ALA A 92 12.07 -22.03 6.46
N MET A 93 11.47 -22.05 5.26
CA MET A 93 11.87 -21.13 4.19
C MET A 93 11.57 -19.66 4.55
N LEU A 94 10.48 -19.42 5.28
CA LEU A 94 10.17 -18.09 5.79
C LEU A 94 11.22 -17.65 6.82
N ALA A 95 11.61 -18.52 7.75
CA ALA A 95 12.63 -18.24 8.75
C ALA A 95 13.98 -17.88 8.10
N ASP A 96 14.40 -18.61 7.06
CA ASP A 96 15.61 -18.32 6.31
C ASP A 96 15.58 -16.92 5.67
N ALA A 97 14.46 -16.56 5.04
CA ALA A 97 14.29 -15.23 4.44
C ALA A 97 14.26 -14.10 5.49
N ILE A 98 13.69 -14.35 6.67
CA ILE A 98 13.70 -13.40 7.79
C ILE A 98 15.12 -13.26 8.33
N HIS A 99 15.87 -14.36 8.46
CA HIS A 99 17.26 -14.35 8.89
C HIS A 99 18.16 -13.58 7.92
N GLU A 100 17.98 -13.77 6.60
CA GLU A 100 18.69 -12.99 5.58
C GLU A 100 18.39 -11.49 5.73
N ARG A 101 17.11 -11.12 5.92
CA ARG A 101 16.76 -9.72 6.19
C ARG A 101 17.43 -9.21 7.46
N ALA A 102 17.44 -9.99 8.54
CA ALA A 102 18.07 -9.61 9.80
C ALA A 102 19.55 -9.26 9.59
N GLY A 103 20.28 -10.09 8.85
CA GLY A 103 21.70 -9.85 8.54
C GLY A 103 21.98 -8.57 7.74
N ALA A 104 20.99 -8.05 7.01
CA ALA A 104 21.10 -6.81 6.25
C ALA A 104 20.53 -5.57 6.99
N THR A 105 20.02 -5.75 8.22
CA THR A 105 19.34 -4.72 9.00
C THR A 105 20.24 -4.29 10.17
N PRO A 106 20.39 -2.99 10.47
CA PRO A 106 21.13 -2.53 11.66
C PRO A 106 20.55 -3.09 12.97
N PRO A 107 21.37 -3.58 13.92
CA PRO A 107 20.89 -4.15 15.18
C PRO A 107 19.91 -3.24 15.92
N GLY A 108 18.84 -3.83 16.46
CA GLY A 108 17.77 -3.12 17.17
C GLY A 108 16.67 -2.57 16.26
N GLU A 109 16.85 -2.47 14.94
CA GLU A 109 15.75 -2.09 14.04
C GLU A 109 14.75 -3.24 13.83
N TRP A 110 13.48 -2.88 13.67
CA TRP A 110 12.38 -3.82 13.51
C TRP A 110 12.42 -4.59 12.19
N ILE A 111 12.18 -5.89 12.27
CA ILE A 111 11.89 -6.74 11.11
C ILE A 111 10.38 -6.99 11.07
N VAL A 112 9.70 -6.23 10.23
CA VAL A 112 8.26 -6.38 9.99
C VAL A 112 8.05 -7.25 8.75
N VAL A 113 7.40 -8.39 8.93
CA VAL A 113 7.13 -9.34 7.85
C VAL A 113 5.64 -9.38 7.55
N ARG A 114 5.28 -9.19 6.27
CA ARG A 114 3.94 -9.40 5.76
C ARG A 114 3.84 -10.77 5.10
N GLY A 115 3.28 -11.72 5.84
CA GLY A 115 2.96 -13.05 5.35
C GLY A 115 1.63 -13.09 4.57
N SER A 116 1.35 -14.24 3.95
CA SER A 116 0.06 -14.49 3.31
C SER A 116 -1.11 -14.39 4.29
N PHE A 117 -2.28 -14.02 3.77
CA PHE A 117 -3.54 -14.19 4.48
C PHE A 117 -3.76 -15.66 4.85
N ASN A 118 -4.16 -15.91 6.11
CA ASN A 118 -4.33 -17.25 6.68
C ASN A 118 -3.06 -18.10 6.52
N LEU A 119 -1.92 -17.58 6.98
CA LEU A 119 -0.59 -18.20 6.81
C LEU A 119 -0.57 -19.66 7.28
N TYR A 120 -1.24 -19.95 8.40
CA TYR A 120 -1.44 -21.30 8.94
C TYR A 120 -1.85 -22.30 7.84
N ALA A 121 -2.79 -21.94 6.98
CA ALA A 121 -3.32 -22.83 5.95
C ALA A 121 -2.44 -22.89 4.68
N ARG A 122 -1.42 -22.02 4.60
CA ARG A 122 -0.55 -21.83 3.43
C ARG A 122 0.82 -22.46 3.57
N VAL A 123 1.24 -22.77 4.80
CA VAL A 123 2.51 -23.45 5.08
C VAL A 123 2.29 -24.95 5.30
N GLU A 124 3.30 -25.75 4.95
CA GLU A 124 3.31 -27.21 5.09
C GLU A 124 3.06 -27.68 6.52
N GLU A 125 3.61 -26.96 7.51
CA GLU A 125 3.52 -27.32 8.92
C GLU A 125 2.12 -27.16 9.51
N ARG A 126 1.20 -26.48 8.80
CA ARG A 126 -0.16 -26.18 9.27
C ARG A 126 -0.16 -25.62 10.69
N ARG A 127 0.71 -24.63 10.92
CA ARG A 127 0.80 -23.86 12.17
C ARG A 127 1.45 -22.50 11.90
N LEU A 128 1.46 -21.65 12.93
CA LEU A 128 2.18 -20.38 12.91
C LEU A 128 3.55 -20.55 13.60
N PHE A 129 4.40 -19.55 13.45
CA PHE A 129 5.65 -19.45 14.20
C PHE A 129 5.40 -19.43 15.70
N THR A 130 6.24 -20.14 16.44
CA THR A 130 6.37 -19.97 17.89
C THR A 130 7.31 -18.80 18.19
N ARG A 131 7.18 -18.20 19.38
CA ARG A 131 8.13 -17.18 19.86
C ARG A 131 9.58 -17.67 19.79
N GLN A 132 9.84 -18.91 20.21
CA GLN A 132 11.19 -19.47 20.29
C GLN A 132 11.83 -19.67 18.90
N GLU A 133 11.03 -20.01 17.89
CA GLU A 133 11.52 -20.08 16.52
C GLU A 133 11.95 -18.71 16.01
N LEU A 134 11.19 -17.65 16.33
CA LEU A 134 11.56 -16.29 15.96
C LEU A 134 12.75 -15.76 16.79
N ASP A 135 12.87 -16.15 18.06
CA ASP A 135 14.07 -15.87 18.87
C ASP A 135 15.32 -16.53 18.26
N ALA A 136 15.19 -17.75 17.71
CA ALA A 136 16.28 -18.45 17.05
C ALA A 136 16.66 -17.82 15.69
N VAL A 137 15.74 -17.14 15.02
CA VAL A 137 16.01 -16.38 13.79
C VAL A 137 16.89 -15.16 14.09
N SER A 138 16.60 -14.42 15.16
CA SER A 138 17.45 -13.36 15.67
C SER A 138 17.13 -12.97 17.11
N ASP A 139 18.17 -12.74 17.91
CA ASP A 139 18.12 -12.15 19.24
C ASP A 139 18.48 -10.65 19.27
N GLN A 140 18.82 -10.07 18.11
CA GLN A 140 19.26 -8.67 17.97
C GLN A 140 18.17 -7.73 17.46
N HIS A 141 17.08 -8.27 16.91
CA HIS A 141 16.01 -7.50 16.29
C HIS A 141 14.65 -7.86 16.87
N PRO A 142 13.78 -6.88 17.15
CA PRO A 142 12.36 -7.16 17.36
C PRO A 142 11.75 -7.64 16.03
N ILE A 143 11.10 -8.80 16.04
CA ILE A 143 10.50 -9.42 14.86
C ILE A 143 8.98 -9.51 15.05
N VAL A 144 8.25 -9.13 14.01
CA VAL A 144 6.83 -9.46 13.85
C VAL A 144 6.59 -10.14 12.51
N VAL A 145 5.90 -11.28 12.53
CA VAL A 145 5.37 -11.93 11.33
C VAL A 145 3.86 -11.83 11.33
N LEU A 146 3.32 -11.05 10.39
CA LEU A 146 1.89 -10.85 10.26
C LEU A 146 1.29 -11.90 9.32
N SER A 147 0.31 -12.65 9.81
CA SER A 147 -0.60 -13.44 8.99
C SER A 147 -1.86 -12.61 8.76
N SER A 148 -1.92 -11.92 7.61
CA SER A 148 -2.84 -10.80 7.35
C SER A 148 -2.48 -9.52 8.13
N LEU A 149 -3.46 -8.76 8.64
CA LEU A 149 -3.27 -7.63 9.54
C LEU A 149 -3.65 -7.97 11.00
N HIS A 150 -4.42 -9.04 11.21
CA HIS A 150 -5.09 -9.29 12.49
C HIS A 150 -4.38 -10.28 13.40
N VAL A 151 -3.41 -11.04 12.89
CA VAL A 151 -2.65 -12.04 13.67
C VAL A 151 -1.17 -11.79 13.47
N GLY A 152 -0.45 -11.59 14.57
CA GLY A 152 1.00 -11.43 14.61
C GLY A 152 1.67 -12.55 15.40
N MET A 153 2.87 -12.94 14.96
CA MET A 153 3.80 -13.78 15.71
C MET A 153 5.04 -12.93 16.04
N LEU A 154 5.33 -12.79 17.33
CA LEU A 154 6.38 -11.94 17.88
C LEU A 154 7.49 -12.78 18.52
N ASN A 155 8.73 -12.33 18.38
CA ASN A 155 9.83 -12.83 19.22
C ASN A 155 9.80 -12.16 20.61
N THR A 156 10.67 -12.63 21.51
CA THR A 156 10.77 -12.11 22.89
C THR A 156 11.14 -10.64 22.93
N LEU A 157 12.03 -10.19 22.04
CA LEU A 157 12.47 -8.81 22.01
C LEU A 157 11.32 -7.87 21.63
N ALA A 158 10.55 -8.22 20.60
CA ALA A 158 9.36 -7.47 20.18
C ALA A 158 8.30 -7.42 21.29
N LEU A 159 8.02 -8.55 21.96
CA LEU A 159 7.08 -8.57 23.09
C LEU A 159 7.50 -7.63 24.23
N LYS A 160 8.79 -7.57 24.55
CA LYS A 160 9.32 -6.66 25.59
C LYS A 160 9.21 -5.21 25.16
N GLU A 161 9.57 -4.90 23.93
CA GLU A 161 9.54 -3.53 23.41
C GLU A 161 8.12 -2.98 23.32
N LEU A 162 7.14 -3.81 22.95
CA LEU A 162 5.73 -3.46 22.96
C LEU A 162 5.09 -3.46 24.36
N GLY A 163 5.85 -3.76 25.42
CA GLY A 163 5.35 -3.85 26.79
C GLY A 163 4.41 -5.04 27.04
N LEU A 164 4.32 -5.99 26.09
CA LEU A 164 3.46 -7.17 26.13
C LEU A 164 4.04 -8.33 26.94
N TRP A 165 5.34 -8.28 27.27
CA TRP A 165 5.99 -9.35 28.01
C TRP A 165 5.43 -9.48 29.43
N ASP A 166 5.54 -8.40 30.20
CA ASP A 166 5.09 -8.31 31.61
C ASP A 166 3.75 -7.57 31.75
N GLY A 167 3.32 -6.82 30.74
CA GLY A 167 2.11 -6.00 30.77
C GLY A 167 0.86 -6.71 30.27
N GLU A 168 -0.29 -6.10 30.54
CA GLU A 168 -1.56 -6.50 29.94
C GLU A 168 -1.78 -5.74 28.62
N PRO A 169 -2.27 -6.42 27.57
CA PRO A 169 -2.57 -5.77 26.31
C PRO A 169 -3.71 -4.74 26.46
N ALA A 170 -3.70 -3.71 25.62
CA ALA A 170 -4.78 -2.74 25.54
C ALA A 170 -6.11 -3.41 25.11
N MET A 171 -7.23 -2.73 25.35
CA MET A 171 -8.55 -3.22 24.94
C MET A 171 -8.58 -3.55 23.44
N GLY A 172 -9.07 -4.75 23.10
CA GLY A 172 -9.16 -5.25 21.71
C GLY A 172 -7.99 -6.13 21.28
N ILE A 173 -6.84 -6.03 21.96
CA ILE A 173 -5.67 -6.87 21.69
C ILE A 173 -5.78 -8.17 22.51
N VAL A 174 -5.61 -9.30 21.85
CA VAL A 174 -5.59 -10.61 22.51
C VAL A 174 -4.19 -11.19 22.43
N LEU A 175 -3.48 -11.22 23.57
CA LEU A 175 -2.19 -11.89 23.70
C LEU A 175 -2.39 -13.31 24.20
N HIS A 176 -1.91 -14.30 23.44
CA HIS A 176 -1.95 -15.69 23.87
C HIS A 176 -0.83 -15.96 24.88
N ARG A 177 -1.20 -16.56 26.01
CA ARG A 177 -0.28 -16.98 27.08
C ARG A 177 -0.32 -18.50 27.26
N ALA A 178 0.80 -19.07 27.68
CA ALA A 178 0.86 -20.46 28.12
C ALA A 178 0.24 -20.63 29.52
N GLU A 179 0.13 -21.88 30.00
CA GLU A 179 -0.44 -22.18 31.33
C GLU A 179 0.33 -21.51 32.47
N ASP A 180 1.63 -21.27 32.31
CA ASP A 180 2.49 -20.59 33.28
C ASP A 180 2.41 -19.05 33.19
N GLY A 181 1.57 -18.51 32.30
CA GLY A 181 1.40 -17.07 32.06
C GLY A 181 2.40 -16.46 31.08
N THR A 182 3.39 -17.21 30.60
CA THR A 182 4.39 -16.70 29.65
C THR A 182 3.73 -16.39 28.29
N PRO A 183 4.00 -15.23 27.67
CA PRO A 183 3.54 -14.95 26.31
C PRO A 183 4.05 -15.99 25.29
N THR A 184 3.15 -16.49 24.46
CA THR A 184 3.48 -17.48 23.41
C THR A 184 4.09 -16.84 22.16
N GLY A 185 3.98 -15.52 22.03
CA GLY A 185 4.33 -14.76 20.83
C GLY A 185 3.17 -14.56 19.85
N VAL A 186 2.05 -15.29 20.00
CA VAL A 186 0.87 -15.11 19.15
C VAL A 186 -0.05 -14.04 19.74
N VAL A 187 -0.44 -13.07 18.90
CA VAL A 187 -1.24 -11.93 19.33
C VAL A 187 -2.18 -11.47 18.21
N THR A 188 -3.33 -10.90 18.57
CA THR A 188 -4.28 -10.32 17.62
C THR A 188 -4.43 -8.81 17.76
N GLU A 189 -4.78 -8.13 16.67
CA GLU A 189 -5.08 -6.68 16.62
C GLU A 189 -3.94 -5.75 17.10
N ILE A 190 -2.67 -6.13 16.91
CA ILE A 190 -1.50 -5.36 17.38
C ILE A 190 -1.06 -4.23 16.46
N TRP A 191 -1.79 -3.97 15.38
CA TRP A 191 -1.34 -3.06 14.33
C TRP A 191 -0.99 -1.66 14.89
N ASP A 192 -1.81 -1.15 15.82
CA ASP A 192 -1.61 0.15 16.46
C ASP A 192 -0.39 0.21 17.42
N LEU A 193 0.18 -0.94 17.79
CA LEU A 193 1.39 -1.01 18.63
C LEU A 193 2.67 -1.03 17.80
N LEU A 194 2.59 -1.36 16.51
CA LEU A 194 3.79 -1.42 15.66
C LEU A 194 4.35 -0.02 15.42
N PRO A 195 5.67 0.13 15.24
CA PRO A 195 6.28 1.42 14.92
C PRO A 195 5.62 2.06 13.69
N GLY A 196 5.13 3.28 13.86
CA GLY A 196 4.64 4.09 12.75
C GLY A 196 5.77 4.58 11.84
N PHE A 197 5.40 5.12 10.68
CA PHE A 197 6.33 5.74 9.76
C PHE A 197 6.35 7.25 9.96
N THR A 198 7.54 7.85 9.96
CA THR A 198 7.67 9.30 9.91
C THR A 198 7.16 9.85 8.58
N VAL A 199 6.75 11.12 8.56
CA VAL A 199 6.41 11.85 7.32
C VAL A 199 7.43 11.62 6.20
N GLU A 200 8.73 11.67 6.50
CA GLU A 200 9.77 11.48 5.47
C GLU A 200 9.81 10.06 4.90
N GLN A 201 9.66 9.04 5.75
CA GLN A 201 9.55 7.65 5.29
C GLN A 201 8.32 7.47 4.40
N VAL A 202 7.18 8.05 4.77
CA VAL A 202 5.96 8.01 3.94
C VAL A 202 6.19 8.69 2.59
N ARG A 203 6.81 9.88 2.55
CA ARG A 203 7.14 10.57 1.30
C ARG A 203 8.05 9.72 0.41
N ALA A 204 9.11 9.16 0.99
CA ALA A 204 10.06 8.31 0.26
C ALA A 204 9.37 7.07 -0.32
N ALA A 205 8.51 6.40 0.45
CA ALA A 205 7.76 5.24 0.02
C ALA A 205 6.78 5.57 -1.13
N ILE A 206 6.04 6.69 -1.02
CA ILE A 206 5.14 7.15 -2.09
C ILE A 206 5.92 7.41 -3.38
N ARG A 207 7.05 8.13 -3.30
CA ARG A 207 7.91 8.39 -4.47
C ARG A 207 8.40 7.09 -5.12
N ALA A 208 8.78 6.12 -4.30
CA ALA A 208 9.34 4.86 -4.78
C ALA A 208 8.29 3.90 -5.37
N LYS A 209 7.03 3.94 -4.93
CA LYS A 209 6.05 2.88 -5.23
C LYS A 209 4.78 3.34 -5.92
N ALA A 210 4.32 4.57 -5.69
CA ALA A 210 2.96 4.97 -6.07
C ALA A 210 2.69 4.89 -7.59
N ARG A 211 3.71 5.17 -8.42
CA ARG A 211 3.55 5.08 -9.88
C ARG A 211 3.31 3.65 -10.32
N ASP A 212 4.17 2.74 -9.87
CA ASP A 212 4.17 1.33 -10.24
C ASP A 212 2.92 0.62 -9.70
N LEU A 213 2.51 0.93 -8.47
CA LEU A 213 1.35 0.30 -7.85
C LEU A 213 0.01 0.78 -8.42
N PHE A 214 -0.09 2.02 -8.89
CA PHE A 214 -1.39 2.63 -9.22
C PHE A 214 -1.45 3.17 -10.64
N THR A 215 -0.70 4.24 -10.94
CA THR A 215 -0.85 4.96 -12.21
C THR A 215 -0.42 4.13 -13.43
N ALA A 216 0.56 3.24 -13.27
CA ALA A 216 0.99 2.31 -14.31
C ALA A 216 -0.12 1.31 -14.72
N HIS A 217 -1.08 1.09 -13.83
CA HIS A 217 -2.26 0.24 -14.05
C HIS A 217 -3.52 1.05 -14.43
N GLY A 218 -3.37 2.34 -14.75
CA GLY A 218 -4.47 3.20 -15.18
C GLY A 218 -5.33 3.75 -14.04
N ILE A 219 -4.95 3.56 -12.77
CA ILE A 219 -5.63 4.17 -11.63
C ILE A 219 -5.20 5.64 -11.55
N THR A 220 -6.17 6.54 -11.68
CA THR A 220 -5.91 8.00 -11.72
C THR A 220 -6.45 8.73 -10.49
N THR A 221 -7.39 8.12 -9.77
CA THR A 221 -7.97 8.65 -8.54
C THR A 221 -8.18 7.55 -7.52
N ILE A 222 -7.91 7.84 -6.25
CA ILE A 222 -8.17 6.93 -5.13
C ILE A 222 -9.03 7.64 -4.09
N HIS A 223 -10.07 6.96 -3.62
CA HIS A 223 -10.76 7.28 -2.38
C HIS A 223 -9.97 6.67 -1.23
N ASN A 224 -9.15 7.52 -0.60
CA ASN A 224 -8.10 7.11 0.31
C ASN A 224 -8.52 7.26 1.77
N LEU A 225 -8.15 6.28 2.58
CA LEU A 225 -8.31 6.30 4.02
C LEU A 225 -6.92 6.40 4.67
N PRO A 226 -6.45 7.62 5.00
CA PRO A 226 -5.19 7.77 5.73
C PRO A 226 -5.30 7.07 7.09
N TYR A 227 -4.22 6.43 7.50
CA TYR A 227 -4.18 5.74 8.78
C TYR A 227 -3.67 6.68 9.89
N THR A 228 -2.71 7.54 9.58
CA THR A 228 -2.12 8.50 10.52
C THR A 228 -2.21 9.95 10.03
N GLY A 229 -1.96 10.91 10.93
CA GLY A 229 -1.75 12.31 10.56
C GLY A 229 -0.51 12.53 9.67
N ASP A 230 0.54 11.72 9.88
CA ASP A 230 1.78 11.79 9.09
C ASP A 230 1.54 11.44 7.62
N ASP A 231 0.62 10.51 7.33
CA ASP A 231 0.18 10.18 5.97
C ASP A 231 -0.37 11.43 5.26
N ILE A 232 -1.22 12.17 5.97
CA ILE A 232 -1.87 13.39 5.45
C ILE A 232 -0.81 14.46 5.16
N PHE A 233 0.13 14.68 6.10
CA PHE A 233 1.21 15.66 5.90
C PHE A 233 2.12 15.27 4.73
N ALA A 234 2.50 14.01 4.61
CA ALA A 234 3.33 13.53 3.51
C ALA A 234 2.68 13.76 2.14
N VAL A 235 1.37 13.45 2.02
CA VAL A 235 0.61 13.70 0.79
C VAL A 235 0.49 15.18 0.48
N GLN A 236 0.23 16.03 1.48
CA GLN A 236 0.15 17.48 1.29
C GLN A 236 1.48 18.07 0.79
N ASP A 237 2.59 17.64 1.37
CA ASP A 237 3.94 18.05 0.95
C ASP A 237 4.24 17.65 -0.50
N LEU A 238 3.97 16.38 -0.85
CA LEU A 238 4.16 15.89 -2.22
C LEU A 238 3.22 16.59 -3.21
N GLN A 239 2.00 16.95 -2.79
CA GLN A 239 1.08 17.72 -3.62
C GLN A 239 1.58 19.15 -3.84
N ALA A 240 2.12 19.80 -2.81
CA ALA A 240 2.64 21.17 -2.87
C ALA A 240 3.87 21.28 -3.79
N THR A 241 4.70 20.25 -3.80
CA THR A 241 5.90 20.14 -4.65
C THR A 241 5.61 19.61 -6.06
N GLY A 242 4.39 19.14 -6.33
CA GLY A 242 4.01 18.55 -7.62
C GLY A 242 4.55 17.14 -7.86
N GLU A 243 5.04 16.49 -6.80
CA GLU A 243 5.62 15.14 -6.82
C GLU A 243 4.58 14.04 -6.60
N LEU A 244 3.37 14.37 -6.10
CA LEU A 244 2.29 13.39 -5.95
C LEU A 244 1.79 12.92 -7.33
N PRO A 245 1.91 11.62 -7.67
CA PRO A 245 1.64 11.15 -9.03
C PRO A 245 0.15 10.88 -9.30
N ILE A 246 -0.71 10.95 -8.28
CA ILE A 246 -2.10 10.49 -8.34
C ILE A 246 -3.04 11.46 -7.62
N ARG A 247 -4.31 11.49 -8.02
CA ARG A 247 -5.34 12.26 -7.32
C ARG A 247 -5.88 11.47 -6.13
N LEU A 248 -5.90 12.08 -4.95
CA LEU A 248 -6.47 11.48 -3.75
C LEU A 248 -7.75 12.21 -3.30
N ARG A 249 -8.74 11.44 -2.88
CA ARG A 249 -9.94 11.88 -2.16
C ARG A 249 -9.84 11.32 -0.75
N MET A 250 -9.45 12.15 0.21
CA MET A 250 -9.19 11.71 1.59
C MET A 250 -10.50 11.58 2.38
N HIS A 251 -10.71 10.43 3.01
CA HIS A 251 -11.82 10.14 3.92
C HIS A 251 -11.27 9.93 5.31
N TYR A 252 -11.49 10.90 6.20
CA TYR A 252 -11.07 10.82 7.60
C TYR A 252 -12.19 10.25 8.47
N HIS A 253 -11.87 9.25 9.28
CA HIS A 253 -12.80 8.72 10.27
C HIS A 253 -12.70 9.53 11.57
N VAL A 254 -13.81 10.13 11.97
CA VAL A 254 -13.97 10.73 13.30
C VAL A 254 -14.69 9.71 14.18
N PRO A 255 -14.00 9.05 15.13
CA PRO A 255 -14.65 8.08 16.00
C PRO A 255 -15.69 8.78 16.89
N HIS A 256 -16.85 8.15 17.08
CA HIS A 256 -17.84 8.60 18.05
C HIS A 256 -17.34 8.27 19.46
N GLN A 257 -17.09 9.30 20.27
CA GLN A 257 -16.77 9.11 21.69
C GLN A 257 -18.07 8.84 22.46
N ILE A 258 -18.20 7.66 23.05
CA ILE A 258 -19.28 7.29 23.99
C ILE A 258 -18.68 7.22 25.38
#